data_AF-A0A377W802-F1
#
_entry.id   AF-A0A377W802-F1
#
_cell.length_a   1.000
_cell.length_b   1.000
_cell.length_c   1.000
_cell.angle_alpha   90.00
_cell.angle_beta   90.00
_cell.angle_gamma   90.00
#
_symmetry.space_group_name_H-M   'P 1'
#
loop_
_entity.id
_entity.type
_entity.pdbx_description
1 polymer ?
#
loop_
_entity_poly.entity_id
_entity_poly.type
_entity_poly.pdbx_seq_one_letter_code
_entity_poly.pdbx_strand_id
1 'polypeptide(L)'
;MPWSLPVGMCFTLCGLILLALAGSFGMVLLAAALVGTGSSVFHPESSRVARMASGGRHGLAQSLFQVGGNFGSSLGPLLAAVIIAPYGKGNVAWFVLAALLAIVVLSQISRWYAAPASNE
;
A
#
# COMPACT_ATOMS: atom_id res chain seq x y z
N MET A 1 -8.68 -10.34 9.27
CA MET A 1 -7.53 -11.25 9.47
C MET A 1 -6.30 -10.38 9.62
N PRO A 2 -5.58 -10.41 10.74
CA PRO A 2 -4.60 -9.37 11.05
C PRO A 2 -3.48 -9.20 10.05
N TRP A 3 -3.10 -10.27 9.35
CA TRP A 3 -2.00 -10.28 8.38
C TRP A 3 -2.41 -9.95 6.95
N SER A 4 -3.67 -9.59 6.66
CA SER A 4 -4.09 -9.29 5.29
C SER A 4 -3.46 -8.00 4.75
N LEU A 5 -3.15 -7.01 5.59
CA LEU A 5 -2.47 -5.77 5.19
C LEU A 5 -1.09 -5.99 4.56
N PRO A 6 -0.12 -6.63 5.25
CA PRO A 6 1.20 -6.87 4.66
C PRO A 6 1.12 -7.83 3.47
N VAL A 7 0.24 -8.83 3.51
CA VAL A 7 0.04 -9.75 2.38
C VAL A 7 -0.46 -9.00 1.14
N GLY A 8 -1.48 -8.14 1.28
CA GLY A 8 -1.96 -7.29 0.19
C GLY A 8 -0.87 -6.39 -0.38
N MET A 9 -0.05 -5.79 0.50
CA MET A 9 1.06 -4.95 0.07
C MET A 9 2.16 -5.73 -0.67
N CYS A 10 2.39 -7.01 -0.36
CA CYS A 10 3.26 -7.88 -1.14
C CYS A 10 2.75 -8.08 -2.58
N PHE A 11 1.44 -8.23 -2.80
CA PHE A 11 0.88 -8.28 -4.15
C PHE A 11 1.13 -6.99 -4.93
N THR A 12 0.94 -5.83 -4.27
CA THR A 12 1.26 -4.52 -4.86
C THR A 12 2.73 -4.40 -5.20
N LEU A 13 3.63 -4.82 -4.31
CA LEU A 13 5.07 -4.81 -4.55
C LEU A 13 5.45 -5.69 -5.76
N CYS A 14 4.95 -6.92 -5.82
CA CYS A 14 5.16 -7.81 -6.96
C CYS A 14 4.66 -7.19 -8.27
N GLY A 15 3.49 -6.56 -8.23
CA GLY A 15 2.93 -5.84 -9.37
C GLY A 15 3.80 -4.66 -9.83
N LEU A 16 4.34 -3.86 -8.91
CA LEU A 16 5.24 -2.74 -9.22
C LEU A 16 6.57 -3.23 -9.83
N ILE A 17 7.16 -4.29 -9.29
CA ILE A 17 8.39 -4.89 -9.83
C ILE A 17 8.11 -5.43 -11.25
N LEU A 18 7.01 -6.15 -11.43
CA LEU A 18 6.63 -6.68 -12.73
C LEU A 18 6.37 -5.56 -13.75
N LEU A 19 5.72 -4.47 -13.32
CA LEU A 19 5.49 -3.30 -14.17
C LEU A 19 6.80 -2.64 -14.60
N ALA A 20 7.80 -2.57 -13.71
CA ALA A 20 9.12 -2.01 -14.02
C ALA A 20 9.87 -2.83 -15.10
N LEU A 21 9.65 -4.15 -15.10
CA LEU A 21 10.28 -5.11 -16.00
C LEU A 21 9.40 -5.43 -17.24
N ALA A 22 8.21 -4.84 -17.34
CA ALA A 22 7.25 -5.19 -18.38
C ALA A 22 7.80 -4.87 -19.78
N GLY A 23 7.93 -5.91 -20.61
CA GLY A 23 8.32 -5.83 -22.01
C GLY A 23 7.18 -6.08 -23.00
N SER A 24 6.00 -6.45 -22.51
CA SER A 24 4.83 -6.77 -23.33
C SER A 24 3.52 -6.31 -22.66
N PHE A 25 2.47 -6.14 -23.47
CA PHE A 25 1.15 -5.76 -22.97
C PHE A 25 0.59 -6.79 -21.96
N GLY A 26 0.83 -8.09 -22.19
CA GLY A 26 0.41 -9.14 -21.25
C GLY A 26 1.05 -8.99 -19.86
N MET A 27 2.33 -8.61 -19.79
CA MET A 27 2.99 -8.33 -18.51
C MET A 27 2.40 -7.12 -17.81
N VAL A 28 2.01 -6.08 -18.55
CA VAL A 28 1.33 -4.90 -18.00
C VAL A 28 -0.02 -5.28 -17.40
N LEU A 29 -0.81 -6.11 -18.09
CA LEU A 29 -2.09 -6.59 -17.57
C LEU A 29 -1.92 -7.42 -16.29
N LEU A 30 -0.94 -8.31 -16.26
CA LEU A 30 -0.64 -9.11 -15.07
C LEU A 30 -0.17 -8.22 -13.91
N ALA A 31 0.68 -7.24 -14.18
CA ALA A 31 1.12 -6.28 -13.18
C ALA A 31 -0.05 -5.48 -12.61
N ALA A 32 -0.93 -4.96 -13.48
CA ALA A 32 -2.14 -4.25 -13.08
C ALA A 32 -3.08 -5.14 -12.24
N ALA A 33 -3.24 -6.41 -12.60
CA ALA A 33 -4.04 -7.37 -11.82
C ALA A 33 -3.46 -7.62 -10.42
N LEU A 34 -2.13 -7.73 -10.30
CA LEU A 34 -1.45 -7.88 -9.00
C LEU A 34 -1.62 -6.62 -8.14
N VAL A 35 -1.38 -5.43 -8.71
CA VAL A 35 -1.58 -4.17 -8.00
C VAL A 35 -3.04 -4.00 -7.56
N GLY A 36 -4.00 -4.31 -8.44
CA GLY A 36 -5.43 -4.26 -8.15
C GLY A 36 -5.84 -5.20 -7.02
N THR A 37 -5.27 -6.41 -7.00
CA THR A 37 -5.51 -7.40 -5.94
C THR A 37 -4.97 -6.93 -4.59
N GLY A 38 -3.76 -6.37 -4.56
CA GLY A 38 -3.21 -5.77 -3.34
C GLY A 38 -4.07 -4.62 -2.82
N SER A 39 -4.53 -3.74 -3.72
CA SER A 39 -5.38 -2.60 -3.41
C SER A 39 -6.76 -3.01 -2.84
N SER A 40 -7.40 -4.03 -3.42
CA SER A 40 -8.72 -4.51 -2.97
C SER A 40 -8.69 -5.10 -1.55
N VAL A 41 -7.54 -5.66 -1.13
CA VAL A 41 -7.31 -6.10 0.25
C VAL A 41 -6.94 -4.93 1.15
N PHE A 42 -6.03 -4.06 0.69
CA PHE A 42 -5.44 -3.00 1.50
C PHE A 42 -6.48 -1.96 1.94
N HIS A 43 -7.22 -1.35 1.01
CA HIS A 43 -8.07 -0.21 1.31
C HIS A 43 -9.22 -0.50 2.31
N PRO A 44 -9.99 -1.60 2.16
CA PRO A 44 -11.03 -1.94 3.12
C PRO A 44 -10.45 -2.28 4.50
N GLU A 45 -9.35 -3.03 4.53
CA GLU A 45 -8.71 -3.47 5.77
C GLU A 45 -8.06 -2.29 6.52
N SER A 46 -7.33 -1.43 5.83
CA SER A 46 -6.62 -0.29 6.45
C SER A 46 -7.62 0.75 6.98
N SER A 47 -8.73 0.97 6.26
CA SER A 47 -9.83 1.81 6.75
C SER A 47 -10.48 1.22 8.00
N ARG A 48 -10.66 -0.12 8.05
CA ARG A 48 -11.18 -0.80 9.25
C ARG A 48 -10.24 -0.62 10.44
N VAL A 49 -8.94 -0.84 10.24
CA VAL A 49 -7.92 -0.67 11.29
C VAL A 49 -7.87 0.77 11.78
N ALA A 50 -7.92 1.76 10.89
CA ALA A 50 -7.97 3.18 11.26
C ALA A 50 -9.21 3.52 12.11
N ARG A 51 -10.37 2.95 11.77
CA ARG A 51 -11.60 3.11 12.58
C ARG A 51 -11.49 2.43 13.94
N MET A 52 -10.86 1.27 14.03
CA MET A 52 -10.65 0.57 15.31
C MET A 52 -9.74 1.37 16.24
N ALA A 53 -8.65 1.93 15.69
CA ALA A 53 -7.73 2.79 16.44
C ALA A 53 -8.33 4.16 16.84
N SER A 54 -9.52 4.52 16.33
CA SER A 54 -10.07 5.87 16.48
C SER A 54 -10.77 6.16 17.81
N GLY A 55 -10.95 5.16 18.69
CA GLY A 55 -11.63 5.33 19.97
C GLY A 55 -13.02 5.97 19.85
N GLY A 56 -13.82 5.54 18.86
CA GLY A 56 -15.17 6.08 18.60
C GLY A 56 -15.21 7.34 17.72
N ARG A 57 -14.08 8.01 17.45
CA ARG A 57 -14.00 9.21 16.58
C ARG A 57 -13.91 8.85 15.10
N HIS A 58 -14.88 8.07 14.60
CA HIS A 58 -14.82 7.50 13.25
C HIS A 58 -14.75 8.54 12.12
N GLY A 59 -15.41 9.70 12.28
CA GLY A 59 -15.34 10.79 11.31
C GLY A 59 -13.92 11.32 11.11
N LEU A 60 -13.16 11.47 12.20
CA LEU A 60 -11.75 11.91 12.14
C LEU A 60 -10.84 10.82 11.57
N ALA A 61 -11.09 9.55 11.89
CA ALA A 61 -10.32 8.46 11.28
C ALA A 61 -10.53 8.39 9.77
N GLN A 62 -11.76 8.61 9.29
CA GLN A 62 -12.03 8.65 7.86
C GLN A 62 -11.44 9.90 7.19
N SER A 63 -11.51 11.07 7.82
CA SER A 63 -10.90 12.28 7.24
C SER A 63 -9.38 12.15 7.15
N LEU A 64 -8.70 11.66 8.19
CA LEU A 64 -7.26 11.40 8.16
C LEU A 64 -6.88 10.35 7.10
N PHE A 65 -7.65 9.25 7.03
CA PHE A 65 -7.42 8.21 6.03
C PHE A 65 -7.59 8.74 4.59
N GLN A 66 -8.60 9.57 4.33
CA GLN A 66 -8.82 10.19 3.03
C GLN A 66 -7.76 11.24 2.68
N VAL A 67 -7.35 12.08 3.65
CA VAL A 67 -6.28 13.05 3.43
C VAL A 67 -4.98 12.33 3.04
N GLY A 68 -4.62 11.26 3.77
CA GLY A 68 -3.47 10.43 3.42
C GLY A 68 -3.61 9.77 2.04
N GLY A 69 -4.78 9.21 1.74
CA GLY A 69 -5.06 8.55 0.45
C GLY A 69 -5.01 9.51 -0.75
N ASN A 70 -5.58 10.71 -0.61
CA ASN A 70 -5.54 11.76 -1.63
C ASN A 70 -4.13 12.32 -1.80
N PHE A 71 -3.39 12.51 -0.70
CA PHE A 71 -1.99 12.95 -0.74
C PHE A 71 -1.11 11.93 -1.46
N GLY A 72 -1.25 10.63 -1.17
CA GLY A 72 -0.53 9.59 -1.88
C GLY A 72 -0.89 9.53 -3.37
N SER A 73 -2.18 9.62 -3.71
CA SER A 73 -2.66 9.57 -5.10
C SER A 73 -2.20 10.77 -5.94
N SER A 74 -2.09 11.96 -5.35
CA SER A 74 -1.58 13.14 -6.04
C SER A 74 -0.05 13.14 -6.14
N LEU A 75 0.64 12.68 -5.08
CA LEU A 75 2.10 12.66 -5.04
C LEU A 75 2.70 11.54 -5.90
N GLY A 76 2.04 10.38 -6.02
CA GLY A 76 2.55 9.22 -6.76
C GLY A 76 2.95 9.52 -8.21
N PRO A 77 2.07 10.09 -9.05
CA PRO A 77 2.41 10.49 -10.42
C PRO A 77 3.51 11.54 -10.48
N LEU A 78 3.54 12.50 -9.54
CA LEU A 78 4.56 13.54 -9.48
C LEU A 78 5.95 12.94 -9.18
N LEU A 79 6.03 12.04 -8.20
CA LEU A 79 7.26 11.33 -7.89
C LEU A 79 7.69 10.45 -9.06
N ALA A 80 6.75 9.77 -9.73
CA ALA A 80 7.07 8.95 -10.90
C ALA A 80 7.64 9.82 -12.03
N ALA A 81 7.05 10.99 -12.29
CA ALA A 81 7.53 11.94 -13.28
C ALA A 81 8.93 12.49 -12.93
N VAL A 82 9.20 12.83 -11.66
CA VAL A 82 10.48 13.42 -11.25
C VAL A 82 11.59 12.37 -11.09
N ILE A 83 11.26 11.13 -10.70
CA ILE A 83 12.25 10.10 -10.36
C ILE A 83 12.47 9.11 -11.50
N ILE A 84 11.43 8.76 -12.27
CA ILE A 84 11.52 7.73 -13.32
C ILE A 84 11.74 8.36 -14.69
N ALA A 85 10.99 9.42 -15.05
CA ALA A 85 11.07 9.99 -16.39
C ALA A 85 12.47 10.52 -16.77
N PRO A 86 13.21 11.25 -15.90
CA PRO A 86 14.54 11.75 -16.26
C PRO A 86 15.67 10.72 -16.11
N TYR A 87 15.52 9.69 -15.29
CA TYR A 87 16.61 8.77 -14.92
C TYR A 87 16.40 7.31 -15.38
N GLY A 88 15.25 7.01 -15.99
CA GLY A 88 14.92 5.70 -16.55
C GLY A 88 14.40 4.67 -15.55
N LYS A 89 14.12 3.46 -16.05
CA LYS A 89 13.45 2.36 -15.32
C LYS A 89 14.20 1.88 -14.07
N GLY A 90 15.51 2.10 -13.98
CA GLY A 90 16.33 1.72 -12.80
C GLY A 90 15.89 2.44 -11.52
N ASN A 91 15.35 3.65 -11.64
CA ASN A 91 14.91 4.44 -10.50
C ASN A 91 13.58 3.96 -9.88
N VAL A 92 12.92 2.96 -10.49
CA VAL A 92 11.76 2.29 -9.87
C VAL A 92 12.14 1.62 -8.55
N ALA A 93 13.43 1.34 -8.32
CA ALA A 93 13.95 0.84 -7.04
C ALA A 93 13.52 1.70 -5.84
N TRP A 94 13.38 3.03 -5.99
CA TRP A 94 12.88 3.90 -4.92
C TRP A 94 11.45 3.59 -4.50
N PHE A 95 10.57 3.25 -5.46
CA PHE A 95 9.20 2.84 -5.18
C PHE A 95 9.14 1.45 -4.54
N VAL A 96 10.04 0.56 -4.93
CA VAL A 96 10.22 -0.76 -4.28
C VAL A 96 10.64 -0.58 -2.82
N LEU A 97 11.60 0.30 -2.53
CA LEU A 97 12.03 0.59 -1.15
C LEU A 97 10.89 1.19 -0.32
N ALA A 98 10.13 2.12 -0.88
CA ALA A 98 8.96 2.69 -0.21
C ALA A 98 7.88 1.61 0.09
N ALA A 99 7.63 0.70 -0.85
CA ALA A 99 6.72 -0.41 -0.66
C ALA A 99 7.20 -1.42 0.41
N LEU A 100 8.51 -1.70 0.45
CA LEU A 100 9.11 -2.53 1.51
C LEU A 100 8.97 -1.88 2.89
N LEU A 101 9.23 -0.57 2.99
CA LEU A 101 9.00 0.17 4.23
C LEU A 101 7.54 0.10 4.67
N ALA A 102 6.60 0.23 3.73
CA ALA A 102 5.19 0.08 4.01
C ALA A 102 4.86 -1.34 4.54
N ILE A 103 5.41 -2.40 3.93
CA ILE A 103 5.23 -3.79 4.42
C ILE A 103 5.71 -3.93 5.87
N VAL A 104 6.86 -3.34 6.23
CA VAL A 104 7.37 -3.36 7.60
C VAL A 104 6.39 -2.66 8.55
N VAL A 105 5.96 -1.44 8.22
CA VAL A 105 5.00 -0.68 9.04
C VAL A 105 3.68 -1.44 9.21
N LEU A 106 3.14 -1.98 8.11
CA LEU A 106 1.89 -2.75 8.13
C LEU A 106 2.04 -4.04 8.93
N SER A 107 3.21 -4.67 8.91
CA SER A 107 3.49 -5.84 9.75
C SER A 107 3.45 -5.48 11.23
N GLN A 108 3.92 -4.29 11.63
CA GLN A 108 3.80 -3.83 13.02
C GLN A 108 2.34 -3.61 13.41
N ILE A 109 1.56 -3.00 12.52
CA ILE A 109 0.12 -2.77 12.71
C ILE A 109 -0.63 -4.11 12.81
N SER A 110 -0.30 -5.06 11.94
CA SER A 110 -0.84 -6.43 11.99
C SER A 110 -0.54 -7.13 13.30
N ARG A 111 0.67 -6.96 13.85
CA ARG A 111 1.02 -7.52 15.18
C ARG A 111 0.22 -6.87 16.30
N TRP A 112 0.06 -5.56 16.28
CA TRP A 112 -0.80 -4.85 17.25
C TRP A 112 -2.26 -5.32 17.16
N TYR A 113 -2.78 -5.46 15.96
CA TYR A 113 -4.15 -5.93 15.71
C TYR A 113 -4.33 -7.44 16.04
N ALA A 114 -3.29 -8.25 15.90
CA ALA A 114 -3.31 -9.68 16.24
C ALA A 114 -3.15 -9.95 17.74
N ALA A 115 -2.66 -8.98 18.52
CA ALA A 115 -2.48 -9.15 19.95
C ALA A 115 -3.84 -9.46 20.60
N PRO A 116 -3.97 -10.56 21.37
CA PRO A 116 -5.15 -10.77 22.19
C PRO A 116 -5.35 -9.54 23.07
N ALA A 117 -6.58 -9.03 23.18
CA ALA A 117 -6.90 -8.07 24.22
C ALA A 117 -6.52 -8.73 25.55
N SER A 118 -5.42 -8.29 26.15
CA SER A 118 -5.07 -8.71 27.50
C SER A 118 -6.20 -8.19 28.39
N ASN A 119 -6.96 -9.13 28.95
CA ASN A 119 -8.03 -8.95 29.94
C ASN A 119 -8.00 -7.58 30.64
N GLU A 120 -9.03 -6.78 30.41
CA GLU A 120 -9.57 -5.83 31.38
C GLU A 120 -11.06 -6.13 31.55
#